data_AF-A0A0N0IUZ7-F1
#
_entry.id   AF-A0A0N0IUZ7-F1
#
_cell.length_a   1.000
_cell.length_b   1.000
_cell.length_c   1.000
_cell.angle_alpha   90.00
_cell.angle_beta   90.00
_cell.angle_gamma   90.00
#
_symmetry.space_group_name_H-M   'P 1'
#
loop_
_entity.id
_entity.type
_entity.pdbx_description
1 polymer ?
#
loop_
_entity_poly.entity_id
_entity_poly.type
_entity_poly.pdbx_seq_one_letter_code
_entity_poly.pdbx_strand_id
1 'polypeptide(L)'
;MIILSIFPLIFAESSIVFIVFTIIYYLIWGTGLFFLSRHIKRNAKSAVKRIVVDDQGIHYEKADGTTDEVLYSRIRNLNLQDTYDVQMATWNKTRVIAVFTEKGYEKINFNNLDPGLSYYPKNKRALRAGFIQRTRYFRPDLKVDPLIYDEFCIHPETFQFDPVRFRKLVMLSAVILFGILAFSGIFLLAVLYFSGQLK
;
A
#
# COMPACT_ATOMS: atom_id res chain seq x y z
N MET A 1 -1.17 -20.56 -13.21
CA MET A 1 -1.58 -20.27 -14.61
C MET A 1 -1.58 -21.54 -15.46
N ILE A 2 -0.51 -22.35 -15.48
CA ILE A 2 -0.45 -23.61 -16.26
C ILE A 2 -1.49 -24.67 -15.82
N ILE A 3 -1.74 -24.80 -14.51
CA ILE A 3 -2.70 -25.77 -13.96
C ILE A 3 -4.15 -25.50 -14.43
N LEU A 4 -4.50 -24.24 -14.71
CA LEU A 4 -5.85 -23.88 -15.16
C LEU A 4 -6.08 -24.17 -16.65
N SER A 5 -5.01 -24.24 -17.45
CA SER A 5 -5.09 -24.54 -18.89
C SER A 5 -5.40 -26.01 -19.18
N ILE A 6 -5.23 -26.89 -18.20
CA ILE A 6 -5.37 -28.35 -18.34
C ILE A 6 -6.75 -28.83 -17.81
N PHE A 7 -7.52 -27.95 -17.18
CA PHE A 7 -8.81 -28.28 -16.58
C PHE A 7 -9.83 -28.98 -17.52
N PRO A 8 -9.97 -28.61 -18.81
CA PRO A 8 -10.89 -29.33 -19.70
C PRO A 8 -10.40 -30.74 -20.07
N LEU A 9 -9.10 -31.06 -19.88
CA LEU A 9 -8.52 -32.36 -20.22
C LEU A 9 -8.94 -33.48 -19.25
N ILE A 10 -9.47 -33.13 -18.07
CA ILE A 10 -9.77 -34.08 -16.98
C ILE A 10 -11.21 -34.62 -17.06
N PHE A 11 -12.09 -33.99 -17.85
CA PHE A 11 -13.54 -34.20 -17.78
C PHE A 11 -14.23 -34.80 -19.03
N ALA A 12 -13.49 -35.42 -19.96
CA ALA A 12 -14.11 -35.90 -21.19
C ALA A 12 -13.88 -37.37 -21.51
N GLU A 13 -14.88 -38.21 -21.24
CA GLU A 13 -15.01 -39.55 -21.83
C GLU A 13 -15.56 -39.49 -23.27
N SER A 14 -16.10 -38.35 -23.70
CA SER A 14 -16.66 -38.13 -25.04
C SER A 14 -15.99 -36.95 -25.75
N SER A 15 -15.45 -37.21 -26.95
CA SER A 15 -14.75 -36.22 -27.78
C SER A 15 -15.61 -35.01 -28.15
N ILE A 16 -16.93 -35.19 -28.30
CA ILE A 16 -17.86 -34.10 -28.64
C ILE A 16 -18.07 -33.16 -27.44
N VAL A 17 -18.25 -33.74 -26.25
CA VAL A 17 -18.43 -32.97 -25.00
C VAL A 17 -17.17 -32.16 -24.71
N PHE A 18 -15.98 -32.74 -24.93
CA PHE A 18 -14.70 -32.03 -24.80
C PHE A 18 -14.63 -30.78 -25.68
N ILE A 19 -14.96 -30.91 -26.97
CA ILE A 19 -14.87 -29.81 -27.94
C ILE A 19 -15.82 -28.66 -27.54
N VAL A 20 -17.06 -28.99 -27.19
CA VAL A 20 -18.06 -27.98 -26.79
C VAL A 20 -17.64 -27.24 -25.52
N PHE A 21 -17.22 -27.95 -24.47
CA PHE A 21 -16.75 -27.34 -23.22
C PHE A 21 -15.49 -26.50 -23.44
N THR A 22 -14.58 -26.95 -24.30
CA THR A 22 -13.36 -26.21 -24.63
C THR A 22 -13.67 -24.88 -25.30
N ILE A 23 -14.60 -24.86 -26.26
CA ILE A 23 -15.04 -23.63 -26.93
C ILE A 23 -15.68 -22.66 -25.93
N ILE A 24 -16.61 -23.14 -25.10
CA ILE A 24 -17.27 -22.32 -24.07
C ILE A 24 -16.25 -21.76 -23.07
N TYR A 25 -15.32 -22.60 -22.61
CA TYR A 25 -14.26 -22.21 -21.69
C TYR A 25 -13.41 -21.06 -22.26
N TYR A 26 -12.91 -21.20 -23.50
CA TYR A 26 -12.09 -20.16 -24.12
C TYR A 26 -12.87 -18.88 -24.42
N LEU A 27 -14.18 -18.95 -24.72
CA LEU A 27 -15.03 -17.77 -24.89
C LEU A 27 -15.20 -17.00 -23.57
N ILE A 28 -15.44 -17.70 -22.46
CA ILE A 28 -15.54 -17.08 -21.12
C ILE A 28 -14.21 -16.44 -20.71
N TRP A 29 -13.10 -17.14 -20.94
CA TRP A 29 -11.76 -16.61 -20.66
C TRP A 29 -11.41 -15.41 -21.53
N GLY A 30 -11.68 -15.48 -22.84
CA GLY A 30 -11.41 -14.40 -23.78
C GLY A 30 -12.21 -13.13 -23.44
N THR A 31 -13.49 -13.28 -23.12
CA THR A 31 -14.34 -12.15 -22.70
C THR A 31 -13.90 -11.60 -21.34
N GLY A 32 -13.62 -12.45 -20.36
CA GLY A 32 -13.09 -12.04 -19.05
C GLY A 32 -11.78 -11.24 -19.16
N LEU A 33 -10.82 -11.73 -19.95
CA LEU A 33 -9.55 -11.04 -20.20
C LEU A 33 -9.75 -9.73 -20.97
N PHE A 34 -10.68 -9.68 -21.93
CA PHE A 34 -11.01 -8.46 -22.65
C PHE A 34 -11.58 -7.38 -21.73
N PHE A 35 -12.58 -7.71 -20.90
CA PHE A 35 -13.15 -6.77 -19.94
C PHE A 35 -12.12 -6.33 -18.90
N LEU A 36 -11.33 -7.26 -18.37
CA LEU A 36 -10.26 -6.96 -17.41
C LEU A 36 -9.21 -6.02 -18.02
N SER A 37 -8.73 -6.30 -19.24
CA SER A 37 -7.74 -5.46 -19.92
C SER A 37 -8.30 -4.07 -20.24
N ARG A 38 -9.58 -3.95 -20.62
CA ARG A 38 -10.24 -2.67 -20.84
C ARG A 38 -10.40 -1.89 -19.53
N HIS A 39 -10.72 -2.57 -18.44
CA HIS A 39 -10.82 -1.96 -17.12
C HIS A 39 -9.46 -1.44 -16.64
N ILE A 40 -8.40 -2.25 -16.75
CA ILE A 40 -7.02 -1.85 -16.45
C ILE A 40 -6.60 -0.65 -17.32
N LYS A 41 -6.84 -0.69 -18.64
CA LYS A 41 -6.49 0.41 -19.55
C LYS A 41 -7.25 1.70 -19.25
N ARG A 42 -8.50 1.63 -18.78
CA ARG A 42 -9.28 2.80 -18.38
C ARG A 42 -8.71 3.41 -17.10
N ASN A 43 -8.44 2.59 -16.09
CA ASN A 43 -7.90 3.05 -14.81
C ASN A 43 -6.44 3.54 -14.94
N ALA A 44 -5.67 2.99 -15.89
CA ALA A 44 -4.31 3.44 -16.19
C ALA A 44 -4.23 4.88 -16.72
N LYS A 45 -5.31 5.41 -17.33
CA LYS A 45 -5.33 6.79 -17.84
C LYS A 45 -5.41 7.83 -16.73
N SER A 46 -6.16 7.54 -15.66
CA SER A 46 -6.27 8.41 -14.49
C SER A 46 -5.20 8.15 -13.44
N ALA A 47 -4.25 7.28 -13.74
CA ALA A 47 -3.28 6.82 -12.76
C ALA A 47 -2.23 7.90 -12.51
N VAL A 48 -1.84 8.08 -11.25
CA VAL A 48 -0.82 9.07 -10.88
C VAL A 48 0.50 8.70 -11.57
N LYS A 49 1.12 9.67 -12.23
CA LYS A 49 2.40 9.60 -12.94
C LYS A 49 3.52 10.18 -12.09
N ARG A 50 3.23 11.20 -11.28
CA ARG A 50 4.22 11.88 -10.45
C ARG A 50 3.55 12.48 -9.22
N ILE A 51 4.27 12.42 -8.09
CA ILE A 51 3.90 13.11 -6.86
C ILE A 51 4.92 14.22 -6.64
N VAL A 52 4.43 15.44 -6.57
CA VAL A 52 5.23 16.63 -6.26
C VAL A 52 4.74 17.18 -4.94
N VAL A 53 5.65 17.34 -3.99
CA VAL A 53 5.40 18.16 -2.80
C VAL A 53 6.08 19.48 -3.11
N ASP A 54 5.38 20.60 -2.97
CA ASP A 54 5.90 21.96 -3.14
C ASP A 54 5.57 22.83 -1.92
N ASP A 55 5.60 24.14 -2.07
CA ASP A 55 5.33 25.12 -1.00
C ASP A 55 3.83 25.39 -0.79
N GLN A 56 2.98 24.97 -1.74
CA GLN A 56 1.53 25.11 -1.68
C GLN A 56 0.87 23.85 -1.10
N GLY A 57 1.43 22.67 -1.38
CA GLY A 57 0.90 21.42 -0.88
C GLY A 57 1.50 20.18 -1.56
N ILE A 58 0.66 19.16 -1.70
CA ILE A 58 0.97 17.95 -2.44
C ILE A 58 0.10 17.87 -3.70
N HIS A 59 0.77 17.62 -4.83
CA HIS A 59 0.22 17.58 -6.17
C HIS A 59 0.43 16.19 -6.76
N TYR A 60 -0.66 15.59 -7.25
CA TYR A 60 -0.68 14.30 -7.90
C TYR A 60 -0.91 14.52 -9.40
N GLU A 61 0.16 14.56 -10.18
CA GLU A 61 0.07 14.65 -11.63
C GLU A 61 -0.37 13.29 -12.18
N LYS A 62 -1.51 13.25 -12.88
CA LYS A 62 -2.05 12.03 -13.52
C LYS A 62 -1.64 11.90 -14.97
N ALA A 63 -1.73 10.68 -15.52
CA ALA A 63 -1.38 10.42 -16.92
C ALA A 63 -2.32 11.08 -17.93
N ASP A 64 -3.54 11.48 -17.52
CA ASP A 64 -4.51 12.22 -18.33
C ASP A 64 -4.27 13.73 -18.36
N GLY A 65 -3.26 14.23 -17.64
CA GLY A 65 -2.91 15.65 -17.54
C GLY A 65 -3.69 16.41 -16.47
N THR A 66 -4.59 15.75 -15.73
CA THR A 66 -5.23 16.34 -14.54
C THR A 66 -4.31 16.27 -13.32
N THR A 67 -4.49 17.19 -12.38
CA THR A 67 -3.73 17.24 -11.14
C THR A 67 -4.69 17.27 -9.96
N ASP A 68 -4.59 16.29 -9.06
CA ASP A 68 -5.27 16.34 -7.77
C ASP A 68 -4.33 17.02 -6.76
N GLU A 69 -4.88 17.85 -5.87
CA GLU A 69 -4.07 18.67 -4.97
C GLU A 69 -4.64 18.72 -3.56
N VAL A 70 -3.77 18.51 -2.57
CA VAL A 70 -4.06 18.77 -1.17
C VAL A 70 -3.18 19.94 -0.72
N LEU A 71 -3.79 21.12 -0.69
CA LEU A 71 -3.13 22.38 -0.35
C LEU A 71 -3.03 22.58 1.17
N TYR A 72 -1.93 23.13 1.64
CA TYR A 72 -1.74 23.48 3.05
C TYR A 72 -2.78 24.49 3.56
N SER A 73 -3.28 25.36 2.67
CA SER A 73 -4.34 26.32 2.97
C SER A 73 -5.69 25.66 3.27
N ARG A 74 -5.94 24.46 2.74
CA ARG A 74 -7.19 23.70 2.95
C ARG A 74 -7.20 22.88 4.23
N ILE A 75 -6.03 22.72 4.87
CA ILE A 75 -5.91 21.99 6.14
C ILE A 75 -6.49 22.86 7.25
N ARG A 76 -7.47 22.35 7.99
CA ARG A 76 -8.14 23.08 9.07
C ARG A 76 -7.52 22.68 10.41
N ASN A 77 -7.48 23.65 11.32
CA ASN A 77 -7.12 23.41 12.70
C ASN A 77 -8.40 23.01 13.47
N LEU A 78 -8.39 21.84 14.11
CA LEU A 78 -9.50 21.36 14.93
C LEU A 78 -9.65 22.15 16.23
N ASN A 79 -8.57 22.80 16.71
CA ASN A 79 -8.52 23.52 17.99
C ASN A 79 -8.98 22.70 19.22
N LEU A 80 -9.03 21.37 19.11
CA LEU A 80 -9.37 20.45 20.20
C LEU A 80 -8.10 20.00 20.93
N GLN A 81 -8.18 19.76 22.25
CA GLN A 81 -7.01 19.41 23.07
C GLN A 81 -6.42 18.04 22.73
N ASP A 82 -7.25 17.03 22.46
CA ASP A 82 -6.83 15.63 22.31
C ASP A 82 -6.86 15.10 20.86
N THR A 83 -6.94 16.00 19.88
CA THR A 83 -6.92 15.60 18.47
C THR A 83 -5.80 16.29 17.71
N TYR A 84 -5.21 15.56 16.78
CA TYR A 84 -4.20 16.08 15.87
C TYR A 84 -4.83 16.43 14.53
N ASP A 85 -4.49 17.59 13.99
CA ASP A 85 -4.92 18.03 12.67
C ASP A 85 -4.28 17.19 11.56
N VAL A 86 -3.08 16.68 11.85
CA VAL A 86 -2.34 15.74 11.01
C VAL A 86 -2.09 14.49 11.82
N GLN A 87 -2.72 13.38 11.46
CA GLN A 87 -2.67 12.13 12.23
C GLN A 87 -2.33 10.92 11.36
N MET A 88 -1.96 9.82 12.01
CA MET A 88 -1.88 8.53 11.32
C MET A 88 -3.27 7.96 11.04
N ALA A 89 -3.46 7.44 9.83
CA ALA A 89 -4.63 6.66 9.46
C ALA A 89 -4.22 5.35 8.80
N THR A 90 -5.15 4.40 8.74
CA THR A 90 -4.97 3.16 7.98
C THR A 90 -5.76 3.24 6.67
N TRP A 91 -5.09 2.91 5.56
CA TRP A 91 -5.67 2.73 4.23
C TRP A 91 -5.19 1.40 3.67
N ASN A 92 -6.11 0.47 3.36
CA ASN A 92 -5.79 -0.86 2.80
C ASN A 92 -4.63 -1.56 3.53
N LYS A 93 -4.72 -1.68 4.85
CA LYS A 93 -3.69 -2.29 5.74
C LYS A 93 -2.33 -1.57 5.74
N THR A 94 -2.25 -0.38 5.17
CA THR A 94 -1.03 0.43 5.14
C THR A 94 -1.23 1.70 5.97
N ARG A 95 -0.22 2.07 6.78
CA ARG A 95 -0.25 3.33 7.51
C ARG A 95 0.03 4.50 6.56
N VAL A 96 -0.83 5.52 6.62
CA VAL A 96 -0.80 6.73 5.80
C VAL A 96 -0.98 7.96 6.68
N ILE A 97 -0.61 9.12 6.17
CA ILE A 97 -0.85 10.40 6.84
C ILE A 97 -2.26 10.87 6.45
N ALA A 98 -3.04 11.33 7.41
CA ALA A 98 -4.34 11.96 7.17
C ALA A 98 -4.33 13.38 7.72
N VAL A 99 -4.92 14.30 6.96
CA VAL A 99 -5.04 15.72 7.31
C VAL A 99 -6.51 16.09 7.46
N PHE A 100 -6.82 16.90 8.46
CA PHE A 100 -8.17 17.39 8.68
C PHE A 100 -8.50 18.53 7.72
N THR A 101 -9.55 18.38 6.93
CA THR A 101 -10.07 19.38 6.00
C THR A 101 -11.55 19.62 6.28
N GLU A 102 -12.20 20.53 5.54
CA GLU A 102 -13.63 20.81 5.69
C GLU A 102 -14.52 19.57 5.49
N LYS A 103 -14.04 18.59 4.71
CA LYS A 103 -14.76 17.33 4.45
C LYS A 103 -14.42 16.23 5.46
N GLY A 104 -13.66 16.55 6.51
CA GLY A 104 -13.14 15.61 7.49
C GLY A 104 -11.70 15.19 7.18
N TYR A 105 -11.31 14.01 7.65
CA TYR A 105 -9.94 13.51 7.45
C TYR A 105 -9.71 13.02 6.02
N GLU A 106 -8.89 13.76 5.29
CA GLU A 106 -8.42 13.41 3.97
C GLU A 106 -7.10 12.65 4.06
N LYS A 107 -7.03 11.46 3.48
CA LYS A 107 -5.86 10.58 3.57
C LYS A 107 -4.93 10.83 2.39
N ILE A 108 -3.65 11.02 2.70
CA ILE A 108 -2.61 11.35 1.72
C ILE A 108 -1.89 10.08 1.27
N ASN A 109 -1.95 9.81 -0.04
CA ASN A 109 -1.44 8.57 -0.61
C ASN A 109 -0.07 8.74 -1.27
N PHE A 110 0.99 8.52 -0.49
CA PHE A 110 2.36 8.48 -1.03
C PHE A 110 2.75 7.15 -1.69
N ASN A 111 1.96 6.10 -1.50
CA ASN A 111 2.29 4.76 -2.02
C ASN A 111 1.67 4.50 -3.40
N ASN A 112 0.77 5.39 -3.85
CA ASN A 112 -0.01 5.27 -5.06
C ASN A 112 -0.61 3.86 -5.21
N LEU A 113 -1.70 3.61 -4.46
CA LEU A 113 -2.39 2.32 -4.42
C LEU A 113 -3.38 2.15 -5.57
N ASP A 114 -3.21 2.90 -6.67
CA ASP A 114 -4.09 2.80 -7.82
C ASP A 114 -4.01 1.39 -8.45
N PRO A 115 -5.17 0.73 -8.69
CA PRO A 115 -5.22 -0.54 -9.39
C PRO A 115 -4.89 -0.30 -10.87
N GLY A 116 -3.59 -0.30 -11.19
CA GLY A 116 -3.10 0.01 -12.53
C GLY A 116 -1.59 0.09 -12.72
N LEU A 117 -0.78 -0.09 -11.66
CA LEU A 117 0.68 -0.27 -11.77
C LEU A 117 1.45 0.93 -12.39
N SER A 118 0.90 2.15 -12.39
CA SER A 118 1.51 3.25 -13.16
C SER A 118 2.74 3.88 -12.49
N TYR A 119 2.76 4.02 -11.17
CA TYR A 119 3.84 4.77 -10.51
C TYR A 119 4.03 4.40 -9.05
N TYR A 120 5.19 3.81 -8.75
CA TYR A 120 5.65 3.58 -7.38
C TYR A 120 6.83 4.51 -7.06
N PRO A 121 6.64 5.58 -6.27
CA PRO A 121 7.71 6.53 -5.99
C PRO A 121 8.81 5.88 -5.16
N LYS A 122 10.01 5.74 -5.74
CA LYS A 122 11.21 5.22 -5.04
C LYS A 122 11.58 6.07 -3.83
N ASN A 123 11.31 7.38 -3.88
CA ASN A 123 11.62 8.38 -2.86
C ASN A 123 10.45 8.66 -1.90
N LYS A 124 9.45 7.78 -1.78
CA LYS A 124 8.25 7.98 -0.93
C LYS A 124 8.53 8.41 0.51
N ARG A 125 9.65 7.95 1.11
CA ARG A 125 10.03 8.32 2.47
C ARG A 125 10.45 9.78 2.56
N ALA A 126 11.25 10.24 1.59
CA ALA A 126 11.63 11.64 1.47
C ALA A 126 10.42 12.52 1.16
N LEU A 127 9.48 12.05 0.34
CA LEU A 127 8.23 12.77 0.06
C LEU A 127 7.38 12.95 1.32
N ARG A 128 7.22 11.92 2.15
CA ARG A 128 6.51 12.03 3.45
C ARG A 128 7.21 13.00 4.39
N ALA A 129 8.53 12.86 4.52
CA ALA A 129 9.31 13.69 5.42
C ALA A 129 9.27 15.17 4.98
N GLY A 130 9.44 15.44 3.69
CA GLY A 130 9.30 16.78 3.11
C GLY A 130 7.89 17.34 3.23
N PHE A 131 6.85 16.52 3.10
CA PHE A 131 5.47 16.95 3.33
C PHE A 131 5.28 17.42 4.78
N ILE A 132 5.67 16.61 5.77
CA ILE A 132 5.54 16.97 7.20
C ILE A 132 6.38 18.21 7.53
N GLN A 133 7.61 18.30 7.01
CA GLN A 133 8.48 19.47 7.17
C GLN A 133 7.77 20.75 6.72
N ARG A 134 7.20 20.72 5.51
CA ARG A 134 6.55 21.89 4.93
C ARG A 134 5.20 22.19 5.58
N THR A 135 4.45 21.18 6.01
CA THR A 135 3.27 21.41 6.84
C THR A 135 3.64 22.17 8.11
N ARG A 136 4.71 21.78 8.81
CA ARG A 136 5.19 22.50 10.00
C ARG A 136 5.70 23.91 9.69
N TYR A 137 6.33 24.11 8.53
CA TYR A 137 6.86 25.40 8.11
C TYR A 137 5.75 26.39 7.70
N PHE A 138 4.84 25.98 6.81
CA PHE A 138 3.78 26.85 6.28
C PHE A 138 2.56 26.97 7.19
N ARG A 139 2.35 25.98 8.07
CA ARG A 139 1.20 25.91 8.98
C ARG A 139 1.64 25.49 10.38
N PRO A 140 2.44 26.33 11.08
CA PRO A 140 2.93 26.04 12.42
C PRO A 140 1.81 25.97 13.47
N ASP A 141 0.63 26.49 13.14
CA ASP A 141 -0.58 26.41 13.96
C ASP A 141 -1.13 24.99 14.10
N LEU A 142 -0.81 24.09 13.15
CA LEU A 142 -1.36 22.74 13.12
C LEU A 142 -0.69 21.80 14.13
N LYS A 143 -1.51 20.98 14.78
CA LYS A 143 -1.09 19.89 15.66
C LYS A 143 -0.78 18.65 14.83
N VAL A 144 0.50 18.26 14.80
CA VAL A 144 0.96 17.03 14.13
C VAL A 144 1.13 15.93 15.17
N ASP A 145 0.52 14.77 14.92
CA ASP A 145 0.63 13.57 15.76
C ASP A 145 2.10 13.11 15.85
N PRO A 146 2.68 13.03 17.06
CA PRO A 146 4.06 12.62 17.23
C PRO A 146 4.33 11.17 16.76
N LEU A 147 3.31 10.32 16.72
CA LEU A 147 3.45 8.94 16.27
C LEU A 147 3.85 8.84 14.79
N ILE A 148 3.58 9.88 13.99
CA ILE A 148 3.99 9.97 12.58
C ILE A 148 5.52 9.91 12.48
N TYR A 149 6.25 10.55 13.39
CA TYR A 149 7.72 10.55 13.38
C TYR A 149 8.29 9.17 13.66
N ASP A 150 7.70 8.44 14.61
CA ASP A 150 8.15 7.10 14.97
C ASP A 150 7.84 6.08 13.88
N GLU A 151 6.59 6.08 13.38
CA GLU A 151 6.14 5.12 12.38
C GLU A 151 6.92 5.25 11.06
N PHE A 152 7.17 6.48 10.63
CA PHE A 152 7.88 6.73 9.37
C PHE A 152 9.39 6.91 9.55
N CYS A 153 9.90 6.76 10.77
CA CYS A 153 11.31 6.98 11.13
C CYS A 153 11.80 8.35 10.63
N ILE A 154 11.05 9.41 10.92
CA ILE A 154 11.38 10.80 10.58
C ILE A 154 11.90 11.47 11.84
N HIS A 155 13.02 12.18 11.76
CA HIS A 155 13.49 13.00 12.88
C HIS A 155 12.58 14.23 13.07
N PRO A 156 12.04 14.49 14.27
CA PRO A 156 11.12 15.61 14.49
C PRO A 156 11.77 17.00 14.31
N GLU A 157 13.09 17.10 14.47
CA GLU A 157 13.82 18.37 14.36
C GLU A 157 14.30 18.65 12.94
N THR A 158 14.91 17.65 12.29
CA THR A 158 15.50 17.83 10.95
C THR A 158 14.55 17.47 9.82
N PHE A 159 13.44 16.78 10.13
CA PHE A 159 12.50 16.21 9.16
C PHE A 159 13.17 15.32 8.11
N GLN A 160 14.30 14.70 8.46
CA GLN A 160 14.98 13.73 7.60
C GLN A 160 14.60 12.31 7.99
N PHE A 161 14.57 11.43 6.98
CA PHE A 161 14.37 10.00 7.19
C PHE A 161 15.62 9.38 7.83
N ASP A 162 15.43 8.60 8.89
CA ASP A 162 16.49 7.87 9.60
C ASP A 162 16.61 6.42 9.07
N PRO A 163 17.60 6.13 8.20
CA PRO A 163 17.81 4.79 7.68
C PRO A 163 18.37 3.82 8.73
N VAL A 164 18.99 4.31 9.80
CA VAL A 164 19.56 3.48 10.86
C VAL A 164 18.46 2.97 11.77
N ARG A 165 17.58 3.88 12.24
CA ARG A 165 16.40 3.50 13.04
C ARG A 165 15.49 2.55 12.28
N PHE A 166 15.24 2.82 11.00
CA PHE A 166 14.46 1.93 10.15
C PHE A 166 15.09 0.53 10.03
N ARG A 167 16.40 0.43 9.76
CA ARG A 167 17.09 -0.86 9.67
C ARG A 167 17.07 -1.63 10.99
N LYS A 168 17.23 -0.95 12.13
CA LYS A 168 17.10 -1.56 13.46
C LYS A 168 15.71 -2.16 13.66
N LEU A 169 14.65 -1.44 13.31
CA LEU A 169 13.27 -1.92 13.42
C LEU A 169 13.02 -3.16 12.54
N VAL A 170 13.54 -3.15 11.30
CA VAL A 170 13.43 -4.28 10.37
C VAL A 170 14.24 -5.49 10.84
N MET A 171 15.44 -5.27 11.37
CA MET A 171 16.26 -6.36 11.92
C MET A 171 15.61 -6.98 13.15
N LEU A 172 15.07 -6.14 14.05
CA LEU A 172 14.36 -6.62 15.23
C LEU A 172 13.14 -7.46 14.86
N SER A 173 12.32 -6.98 13.91
CA SER A 173 11.16 -7.74 13.46
C SER A 173 11.55 -9.05 12.77
N ALA A 174 12.63 -9.06 11.99
CA ALA A 174 13.17 -10.27 11.38
C ALA A 174 13.66 -11.28 12.45
N VAL A 175 14.37 -10.83 13.48
CA VAL A 175 14.83 -11.68 14.59
C VAL A 175 13.64 -12.28 15.35
N ILE A 176 12.61 -11.49 15.65
CA ILE A 176 11.40 -11.98 16.33
C ILE A 176 10.70 -13.03 15.46
N LEU A 177 10.51 -12.75 14.17
CA LEU A 177 9.87 -13.68 13.23
C LEU A 177 10.65 -14.99 13.13
N PHE A 178 11.98 -14.91 13.02
CA PHE A 178 12.85 -16.08 12.98
C PHE A 178 12.76 -16.87 14.29
N GLY A 179 12.73 -16.20 15.44
CA GLY A 179 12.54 -16.85 16.75
C GLY A 179 11.22 -17.62 16.84
N ILE A 180 10.11 -17.03 16.36
CA ILE A 180 8.80 -17.69 16.33
C ILE A 180 8.81 -18.93 15.43
N LEU A 181 9.42 -18.83 14.24
CA LEU A 181 9.52 -19.94 13.29
C LEU A 181 10.44 -21.06 13.81
N ALA A 182 11.55 -20.71 14.44
CA ALA A 182 12.46 -21.67 15.05
C ALA A 182 11.77 -22.40 16.21
N PHE A 183 11.08 -21.66 17.08
CA PHE A 183 10.32 -22.23 18.19
C PHE A 183 9.21 -23.16 17.71
N SER A 184 8.42 -22.74 16.71
CA SER A 184 7.35 -23.59 16.16
C SER A 184 7.90 -24.86 15.48
N GLY A 185 9.04 -24.75 14.79
CA GLY A 185 9.74 -25.91 14.22
C GLY A 185 10.23 -26.89 15.28
N ILE A 186 10.89 -26.41 16.32
CA ILE A 186 11.36 -27.24 17.45
C ILE A 186 10.18 -27.90 18.16
N PHE A 187 9.10 -27.15 18.41
CA PHE A 187 7.90 -27.67 19.03
C PHE A 187 7.26 -28.79 18.20
N LEU A 188 7.17 -28.62 16.87
CA LEU A 188 6.64 -29.64 15.97
C LEU A 188 7.53 -30.89 15.93
N LEU A 189 8.85 -30.74 15.90
CA LEU A 189 9.79 -31.86 16.00
C LEU A 189 9.64 -32.63 17.31
N ALA A 190 9.49 -31.91 18.44
CA ALA A 190 9.25 -32.53 19.73
C ALA A 190 7.94 -33.34 19.75
N VAL A 191 6.86 -32.77 19.22
CA VAL A 191 5.56 -33.48 19.11
C VAL A 191 5.67 -34.73 18.25
N LEU A 192 6.35 -34.67 17.10
CA LEU A 192 6.56 -35.82 16.22
C LEU A 192 7.46 -36.91 16.84
N TYR A 193 8.45 -36.50 17.63
CA TYR A 193 9.29 -37.41 18.39
C TYR A 193 8.49 -38.15 19.47
N PHE A 194 7.68 -37.43 20.26
CA PHE A 194 6.84 -38.03 21.29
C PHE A 194 5.65 -38.83 20.74
N SER A 195 5.16 -38.52 19.53
CA SER A 195 4.10 -39.30 18.86
C SER A 195 4.62 -40.57 18.19
N GLY A 196 5.93 -40.82 18.20
CA GLY A 196 6.55 -42.02 17.65
C GLY A 196 6.63 -42.06 16.12
N GLN A 197 6.30 -40.96 15.42
CA GLN A 197 6.41 -40.87 13.95
C GLN A 197 7.85 -40.61 13.47
N LEU A 198 8.75 -40.20 14.38
CA LEU A 198 10.17 -39.93 14.12
C LEU A 198 11.11 -41.05 14.61
N LYS A 199 10.57 -42.25 14.90
CA LYS A 199 11.39 -43.44 15.20
C LYS A 199 11.89 -44.12 13.94
#